data_AF-A0A0F6Z6M6-F1
#
_entry.id   AF-A0A0F6Z6M6-F1
#
_cell.length_a   1.000
_cell.length_b   1.000
_cell.length_c   1.000
_cell.angle_alpha   90.00
_cell.angle_beta   90.00
_cell.angle_gamma   90.00
#
_symmetry.space_group_name_H-M   'P 1'
#
loop_
_entity.id
_entity.type
_entity.pdbx_description
1 polymer ?
#
loop_
_entity_poly.entity_id
_entity_poly.type
_entity_poly.pdbx_seq_one_letter_code
_entity_poly.pdbx_strand_id
1 'polypeptide(L)'
;MSKPEGNLGGALSNTDRLNKGFARGRDPLEAENVYWEYRNNGVWIRINTDNNFQVTTADGLTSLTVTDTAVDQSGARLCAVATNASGTTMSREAVLTVRSATEIPDDGLSIDDVVLRWGISEEVQSRPLFGDSNYLSAGVSDGSALTYESTDRDVRIIHNDGTTNTEPDYASRAAHISDATVDQLVEFGGGKAAINPDGSATVDWEGSFSINFYDGLVPFTITNPHLEISVAGTGVLTGDLTGYAVEMSNPNEKTPLTDLYDDVTIATFGGVDLDPEGVVTINSDHDGVIVDVPLDATPQVTSGAGWGAWPQGFLDFHFDTNLSSYWYSSDGAGDPKKAPMSFNVDFTNASRSGEQPIAPQASDLNAGNQGSLVVPSEAEAGQEITIGGLPAGEDVDVVLFPTTFSFDRMTVGADGTVTITIPSRRGGENQLAVYEAGKTGSANILGWSTLTIAGEIPVVPEDPKTPVATGSTLGSVLDSFFKVFSRIFGGLSALFAQWFGGLLSS
;
A
#
# COMPACT_ATOMS: atom_id res chain seq x y z
N MET A 1 7.60 73.51 22.87
CA MET A 1 7.96 73.30 24.29
C MET A 1 7.04 72.22 24.82
N SER A 2 7.36 71.17 25.57
CA SER A 2 8.56 70.40 25.94
C SER A 2 7.98 69.19 26.73
N LYS A 3 8.57 68.00 26.58
CA LYS A 3 8.31 66.67 27.22
C LYS A 3 7.95 66.68 28.75
N PRO A 4 7.43 65.59 29.39
CA PRO A 4 8.03 64.23 29.39
C PRO A 4 7.10 62.98 29.57
N GLU A 5 7.78 61.83 29.66
CA GLU A 5 7.40 60.41 29.66
C GLU A 5 6.63 59.90 30.91
N GLY A 6 5.95 58.75 30.75
CA GLY A 6 5.46 57.90 31.84
C GLY A 6 4.92 56.56 31.33
N ASN A 7 5.59 55.47 31.70
CA ASN A 7 5.40 54.09 31.23
C ASN A 7 4.74 53.23 32.33
N LEU A 8 3.66 52.51 32.00
CA LEU A 8 3.05 51.34 32.70
C LEU A 8 2.23 50.62 31.61
N GLY A 9 2.44 49.38 31.17
CA GLY A 9 2.68 48.14 31.91
C GLY A 9 1.44 47.24 31.74
N GLY A 10 1.37 46.43 30.68
CA GLY A 10 0.28 45.48 30.40
C GLY A 10 0.83 44.20 29.75
N ALA A 11 0.43 43.05 30.29
CA ALA A 11 1.10 41.75 30.22
C ALA A 11 1.13 41.08 28.82
N LEU A 12 2.28 40.48 28.51
CA LEU A 12 2.50 39.61 27.34
C LEU A 12 1.95 38.19 27.61
N SER A 13 1.33 37.61 26.59
CA SER A 13 0.79 36.25 26.58
C SER A 13 1.89 35.17 26.57
N ASN A 14 1.51 33.94 26.95
CA ASN A 14 2.40 32.80 27.17
C ASN A 14 3.26 32.34 25.98
N THR A 15 3.13 32.94 24.79
CA THR A 15 3.96 32.64 23.63
C THR A 15 5.40 33.16 23.78
N ASP A 16 5.64 34.12 24.67
CA ASP A 16 6.94 34.81 24.80
C ASP A 16 7.97 34.13 25.74
N ARG A 17 7.65 32.95 26.30
CA ARG A 17 8.48 32.32 27.34
C ARG A 17 9.34 31.12 26.92
N LEU A 18 9.29 30.69 25.66
CA LEU A 18 10.13 29.57 25.19
C LEU A 18 11.41 29.98 24.43
N ASN A 19 11.60 31.26 24.07
CA ASN A 19 12.77 31.71 23.31
C ASN A 19 13.92 32.33 24.13
N LYS A 20 13.95 32.18 25.45
CA LYS A 20 15.06 32.69 26.27
C LYS A 20 15.66 31.60 27.13
N GLY A 21 16.50 30.77 26.50
CA GLY A 21 17.24 29.73 27.22
C GLY A 21 18.57 29.33 26.62
N PHE A 22 18.79 29.34 25.30
CA PHE A 22 20.11 29.01 24.73
C PHE A 22 20.25 29.58 23.31
N ALA A 23 20.86 30.77 23.19
CA ALA A 23 21.76 31.18 22.10
C ALA A 23 21.99 32.70 22.18
N ARG A 24 23.15 33.10 22.70
CA ARG A 24 23.70 34.41 22.39
C ARG A 24 24.03 34.43 20.89
N GLY A 25 23.28 35.20 20.11
CA GLY A 25 23.76 35.81 18.86
C GLY A 25 23.66 34.98 17.58
N ARG A 26 22.43 34.68 17.15
CA ARG A 26 21.98 34.79 15.75
C ARG A 26 20.49 34.51 15.73
N ASP A 27 19.67 35.47 15.31
CA ASP A 27 18.32 35.16 14.83
C ASP A 27 18.45 34.09 13.73
N PRO A 28 17.53 33.12 13.61
CA PRO A 28 17.52 32.24 12.45
C PRO A 28 17.41 33.14 11.22
N LEU A 29 18.47 33.15 10.40
CA LEU A 29 18.49 33.90 9.16
C LEU A 29 17.54 33.17 8.21
N GLU A 30 16.35 33.71 8.00
CA GLU A 30 15.41 33.15 7.04
C GLU A 30 16.02 33.11 5.63
N ALA A 31 15.60 32.13 4.84
CA ALA A 31 16.04 32.04 3.45
C ALA A 31 15.42 33.20 2.66
N GLU A 32 16.25 33.98 1.97
CA GLU A 32 15.77 35.06 1.09
C GLU A 32 15.30 34.50 -0.26
N ASN A 33 15.82 33.33 -0.64
CA ASN A 33 15.46 32.66 -1.88
C ASN A 33 15.55 31.14 -1.70
N VAL A 34 14.51 30.42 -2.09
CA VAL A 34 14.48 28.95 -2.15
C VAL A 34 14.13 28.53 -3.58
N TYR A 35 14.90 27.62 -4.15
CA TYR A 35 14.67 27.08 -5.49
C TYR A 35 15.11 25.61 -5.57
N TRP A 36 14.75 24.93 -6.65
CA TRP A 36 15.04 23.50 -6.81
C TRP A 36 16.15 23.26 -7.84
N GLU A 37 16.99 22.25 -7.60
CA GLU A 37 17.99 21.77 -8.56
C GLU A 37 17.87 20.26 -8.74
N TYR A 38 18.21 19.78 -9.94
CA TYR A 38 18.41 18.36 -10.21
C TYR A 38 19.84 18.09 -10.69
N ARG A 39 20.34 16.90 -10.41
CA ARG A 39 21.68 16.48 -10.77
C ARG A 39 21.66 15.68 -12.06
N ASN A 40 22.36 16.18 -13.08
CA ASN A 40 22.55 15.51 -14.35
C ASN A 40 24.04 15.46 -14.68
N ASN A 41 24.58 14.26 -14.95
CA ASN A 41 26.02 14.05 -15.23
C ASN A 41 26.97 14.69 -14.20
N GLY A 42 26.57 14.68 -12.92
CA GLY A 42 27.37 15.22 -11.82
C GLY A 42 27.26 16.74 -11.63
N VAL A 43 26.53 17.46 -12.48
CA VAL A 43 26.29 18.91 -12.40
C VAL A 43 24.89 19.17 -11.86
N TRP A 44 24.76 20.13 -10.95
CA TRP A 44 23.48 20.64 -10.48
C TRP A 44 22.92 21.66 -11.47
N ILE A 45 21.67 21.45 -11.88
CA ILE A 45 20.96 22.27 -12.84
C ILE A 45 19.70 22.80 -12.16
N ARG A 46 19.50 24.11 -12.21
CA ARG A 46 18.30 24.75 -11.68
C ARG A 46 17.06 24.27 -12.42
N ILE A 47 16.09 23.80 -11.65
CA ILE A 47 14.75 23.46 -12.13
C ILE A 47 13.95 24.75 -12.23
N ASN A 48 13.36 24.95 -13.40
CA ASN A 48 12.30 25.93 -13.59
C ASN A 48 11.03 25.17 -13.96
N THR A 49 9.87 25.81 -13.78
CA THR A 49 8.60 25.23 -14.22
C THR A 49 8.63 25.00 -15.73
N ASP A 50 8.46 23.75 -16.14
CA ASP A 50 8.39 23.29 -17.52
C ASP A 50 7.43 22.07 -17.62
N ASN A 51 7.54 21.26 -18.67
CA ASN A 51 6.68 20.10 -18.87
C ASN A 51 7.00 18.94 -17.92
N ASN A 52 8.22 18.86 -17.41
CA ASN A 52 8.68 17.76 -16.56
C ASN A 52 8.56 18.12 -15.07
N PHE A 53 8.66 19.41 -14.75
CA PHE A 53 8.66 19.88 -13.37
C PHE A 53 7.75 21.09 -13.19
N GLN A 54 7.00 21.12 -12.09
CA GLN A 54 6.33 22.31 -11.60
C GLN A 54 6.86 22.72 -10.23
N VAL A 55 7.29 23.97 -10.12
CA VAL A 55 7.69 24.58 -8.86
C VAL A 55 6.58 25.52 -8.40
N THR A 56 6.01 25.23 -7.23
CA THR A 56 5.03 26.10 -6.57
C THR A 56 5.68 26.78 -5.38
N THR A 57 5.35 28.04 -5.14
CA THR A 57 5.82 28.79 -3.97
C THR A 57 4.67 29.64 -3.43
N ALA A 58 4.27 29.39 -2.19
CA ALA A 58 3.20 30.11 -1.50
C ALA A 58 3.52 30.19 0.00
N ASP A 59 3.28 31.35 0.62
CA ASP A 59 3.41 31.58 2.06
C ASP A 59 4.73 31.10 2.69
N GLY A 60 5.83 31.22 1.95
CA GLY A 60 7.17 30.82 2.40
C GLY A 60 7.49 29.33 2.25
N LEU A 61 6.56 28.52 1.75
CA LEU A 61 6.76 27.13 1.38
C LEU A 61 7.00 27.02 -0.13
N THR A 62 7.93 26.15 -0.52
CA THR A 62 8.11 25.75 -1.92
C THR A 62 7.98 24.25 -2.07
N SER A 63 7.28 23.81 -3.10
CA SER A 63 7.16 22.41 -3.49
C SER A 63 7.61 22.23 -4.93
N LEU A 64 8.11 21.04 -5.23
CA LEU A 64 8.44 20.58 -6.56
C LEU A 64 7.56 19.37 -6.88
N THR A 65 6.78 19.48 -7.94
CA THR A 65 6.00 18.38 -8.52
C THR A 65 6.70 17.91 -9.78
N VAL A 66 6.89 16.60 -9.93
CA VAL A 66 7.36 16.00 -11.18
C VAL A 66 6.10 15.66 -12.00
N THR A 67 5.96 16.27 -13.17
CA THR A 67 4.71 16.20 -13.97
C THR A 67 4.80 15.28 -15.18
N ASP A 68 6.00 15.06 -15.70
CA ASP A 68 6.24 14.12 -16.80
C ASP A 68 7.62 13.47 -16.58
N THR A 69 7.71 12.17 -16.85
CA THR A 69 8.94 11.42 -16.64
C THR A 69 9.23 10.42 -17.75
N ALA A 70 10.52 10.20 -17.96
CA ALA A 70 11.03 9.14 -18.82
C ALA A 70 12.00 8.25 -18.04
N VAL A 71 12.06 6.96 -18.41
CA VAL A 71 12.86 5.96 -17.69
C VAL A 71 14.35 6.34 -17.61
N ASP A 72 14.86 7.11 -18.59
CA ASP A 72 16.23 7.62 -18.61
C ASP A 72 16.54 8.69 -17.54
N GLN A 73 15.51 9.25 -16.91
CA GLN A 73 15.63 10.18 -15.78
C GLN A 73 15.75 9.45 -14.43
N SER A 74 15.54 8.13 -14.40
CA SER A 74 15.70 7.33 -13.20
C SER A 74 17.12 7.43 -12.65
N GLY A 75 17.23 7.68 -11.34
CA GLY A 75 18.48 7.99 -10.65
C GLY A 75 18.83 9.48 -10.57
N ALA A 76 18.04 10.39 -11.15
CA ALA A 76 18.25 11.83 -10.95
C ALA A 76 18.19 12.18 -9.44
N ARG A 77 19.05 13.10 -9.01
CA ARG A 77 19.06 13.60 -7.62
C ARG A 77 18.42 14.98 -7.59
N LEU A 78 17.48 15.21 -6.69
CA LEU A 78 16.72 16.45 -6.56
C LEU A 78 17.00 17.07 -5.19
N CYS A 79 17.16 18.38 -5.10
CA CYS A 79 17.26 19.07 -3.81
C CYS A 79 16.67 20.48 -3.87
N ALA A 80 16.24 20.97 -2.71
CA ALA A 80 15.95 22.39 -2.51
C ALA A 80 17.24 23.11 -2.10
N VAL A 81 17.45 24.30 -2.66
CA VAL A 81 18.59 25.17 -2.40
C VAL A 81 18.07 26.45 -1.78
N ALA A 82 18.50 26.72 -0.56
CA ALA A 82 18.14 27.92 0.19
C ALA A 82 19.36 28.86 0.29
N THR A 83 19.18 30.13 -0.04
CA THR A 83 20.23 31.15 0.01
C THR A 83 19.77 32.39 0.75
N ASN A 84 20.68 32.99 1.52
CA ASN A 84 20.53 34.32 2.12
C ASN A 84 21.90 35.04 2.18
N ALA A 85 21.93 36.24 2.77
CA ALA A 85 23.16 37.01 2.93
C ALA A 85 24.31 36.28 3.67
N SER A 86 24.02 35.20 4.41
CA SER A 86 25.03 34.41 5.14
C SER A 86 25.55 33.20 4.38
N GLY A 87 24.93 32.81 3.27
CA GLY A 87 25.40 31.71 2.42
C GLY A 87 24.27 30.88 1.80
N THR A 88 24.66 29.75 1.24
CA THR A 88 23.78 28.79 0.56
C THR A 88 23.84 27.44 1.26
N THR A 89 22.70 26.78 1.42
CA THR A 89 22.57 25.41 1.92
C THR A 89 21.64 24.60 1.02
N MET A 90 21.77 23.28 1.07
CA MET A 90 20.93 22.35 0.32
C MET A 90 20.16 21.44 1.28
N SER A 91 18.97 21.02 0.86
CA SER A 91 18.25 19.92 1.52
C SER A 91 19.01 18.59 1.34
N ARG A 92 18.53 17.54 2.00
CA ARG A 92 18.90 16.17 1.62
C ARG A 92 18.51 15.93 0.16
N GLU A 93 19.30 15.13 -0.56
CA GLU A 93 18.99 14.72 -1.93
C GLU A 93 17.83 13.71 -1.92
N ALA A 94 16.81 13.96 -2.73
CA ALA A 94 15.80 12.97 -3.12
C ALA A 94 16.27 12.26 -4.40
N VAL A 95 15.98 10.96 -4.52
CA VAL A 95 16.28 10.17 -5.73
C VAL A 95 14.99 9.99 -6.51
N LEU A 96 14.97 10.43 -7.77
CA LEU A 96 13.88 10.10 -8.69
C LEU A 96 14.06 8.68 -9.19
N THR A 97 13.05 7.83 -9.04
CA THR A 97 13.00 6.52 -9.66
C THR A 97 11.85 6.52 -10.65
N VAL A 98 12.18 6.32 -11.93
CA VAL A 98 11.20 6.16 -13.01
C VAL A 98 11.24 4.71 -13.47
N ARG A 99 10.07 4.08 -13.53
CA ARG A 99 9.89 2.74 -14.09
C ARG A 99 9.07 2.86 -15.36
N SER A 100 9.20 1.89 -16.26
CA SER A 100 8.25 1.79 -17.36
C SER A 100 6.86 1.55 -16.77
N ALA A 101 5.85 2.20 -17.32
CA ALA A 101 4.46 1.89 -16.97
C ALA A 101 4.20 0.40 -17.24
N THR A 102 3.48 -0.23 -16.33
CA THR A 102 3.04 -1.60 -16.49
C THR A 102 2.10 -1.69 -17.68
N GLU A 103 2.41 -2.54 -18.65
CA GLU A 103 1.48 -2.84 -19.73
C GLU A 103 0.29 -3.63 -19.18
N ILE A 104 -0.92 -3.12 -19.40
CA ILE A 104 -2.16 -3.82 -19.11
C ILE A 104 -2.45 -4.75 -20.31
N PRO A 105 -2.57 -6.07 -20.10
CA PRO A 105 -2.93 -7.01 -21.16
C PRO A 105 -4.31 -6.72 -21.79
N ASP A 106 -4.55 -7.26 -22.98
CA ASP A 106 -5.83 -7.11 -23.70
C ASP A 106 -7.04 -7.72 -22.96
N ASP A 107 -6.79 -8.63 -22.00
CA ASP A 107 -7.78 -9.22 -21.11
C ASP A 107 -7.86 -8.54 -19.72
N GLY A 108 -7.07 -7.49 -19.50
CA GLY A 108 -6.99 -6.74 -18.25
C GLY A 108 -6.01 -7.34 -17.24
N LEU A 109 -5.92 -6.71 -16.06
CA LEU A 109 -5.18 -7.21 -14.90
C LEU A 109 -6.16 -7.49 -13.77
N SER A 110 -6.01 -8.65 -13.14
CA SER A 110 -6.59 -8.92 -11.82
C SER A 110 -5.47 -8.91 -10.80
N ILE A 111 -5.65 -8.21 -9.69
CA ILE A 111 -4.62 -8.04 -8.66
C ILE A 111 -5.26 -8.27 -7.28
N ASP A 112 -4.69 -9.17 -6.50
CA ASP A 112 -5.08 -9.49 -5.12
C ASP A 112 -4.13 -8.80 -4.13
N ASP A 113 -4.56 -8.68 -2.87
CA ASP A 113 -3.79 -8.10 -1.75
C ASP A 113 -3.49 -6.59 -1.91
N VAL A 114 -4.36 -5.85 -2.60
CA VAL A 114 -4.28 -4.38 -2.71
C VAL A 114 -4.65 -3.76 -1.36
N VAL A 115 -3.91 -2.73 -0.94
CA VAL A 115 -4.11 -2.09 0.36
C VAL A 115 -4.74 -0.71 0.20
N LEU A 116 -5.82 -0.42 0.94
CA LEU A 116 -6.34 0.93 1.13
C LEU A 116 -5.87 1.46 2.48
N ARG A 117 -5.33 2.68 2.51
CA ARG A 117 -4.94 3.36 3.76
C ARG A 117 -5.46 4.79 3.82
N TRP A 118 -6.11 5.18 4.92
CA TRP A 118 -6.78 6.48 5.02
C TRP A 118 -6.85 7.04 6.45
N GLY A 119 -6.65 8.36 6.58
CA GLY A 119 -6.78 9.11 7.84
C GLY A 119 -8.12 9.84 8.02
N ILE A 120 -9.05 9.70 7.07
CA ILE A 120 -10.39 10.32 7.06
C ILE A 120 -10.35 11.84 6.89
N SER A 121 -10.06 12.59 7.96
CA SER A 121 -9.99 14.06 7.97
C SER A 121 -9.24 14.55 9.20
N GLU A 122 -8.73 15.78 9.13
CA GLU A 122 -8.14 16.47 10.29
C GLU A 122 -9.12 16.65 11.46
N GLU A 123 -10.43 16.65 11.19
CA GLU A 123 -11.48 16.69 12.22
C GLU A 123 -11.47 15.39 13.04
N VAL A 124 -11.23 14.25 12.40
CA VAL A 124 -11.07 12.94 13.07
C VAL A 124 -9.71 12.84 13.78
N GLN A 125 -8.65 13.47 13.25
CA GLN A 125 -7.34 13.54 13.91
C GLN A 125 -7.32 14.52 15.11
N SER A 126 -8.34 15.36 15.26
CA SER A 126 -8.33 16.45 16.22
C SER A 126 -9.06 16.14 17.52
N ARG A 127 -8.65 16.82 18.59
CA ARG A 127 -9.37 16.77 19.85
C ARG A 127 -10.77 17.38 19.68
N PRO A 128 -11.85 16.63 19.97
CA PRO A 128 -13.20 17.16 19.91
C PRO A 128 -13.46 18.17 21.03
N LEU A 129 -14.52 18.98 20.89
CA LEU A 129 -14.95 19.93 21.94
C LEU A 129 -15.41 19.24 23.23
N PHE A 130 -15.85 17.99 23.14
CA PHE A 130 -16.28 17.15 24.25
C PHE A 130 -15.62 15.77 24.16
N GLY A 131 -15.25 15.17 25.29
CA GLY A 131 -14.45 13.95 25.30
C GLY A 131 -12.97 14.20 25.00
N ASP A 132 -12.19 13.13 24.97
CA ASP A 132 -10.73 13.21 24.86
C ASP A 132 -10.20 13.01 23.43
N SER A 133 -10.90 12.21 22.61
CA SER A 133 -10.47 11.93 21.22
C SER A 133 -11.64 11.48 20.34
N ASN A 134 -11.59 11.80 19.06
CA ASN A 134 -12.23 10.98 18.03
C ASN A 134 -11.26 9.84 17.71
N TYR A 135 -11.71 8.58 17.63
CA TYR A 135 -10.77 7.48 17.39
C TYR A 135 -11.32 6.39 16.46
N LEU A 136 -10.42 5.77 15.72
CA LEU A 136 -10.73 4.65 14.84
C LEU A 136 -10.71 3.32 15.60
N SER A 137 -11.56 2.38 15.18
CA SER A 137 -11.56 0.97 15.61
C SER A 137 -11.73 0.10 14.38
N ALA A 138 -11.00 -1.00 14.28
CA ALA A 138 -11.33 -2.03 13.31
C ALA A 138 -12.66 -2.69 13.72
N GLY A 139 -13.41 -3.17 12.74
CA GLY A 139 -14.72 -3.76 12.96
C GLY A 139 -15.83 -2.75 13.31
N VAL A 140 -17.00 -3.30 13.62
CA VAL A 140 -18.14 -2.56 14.18
C VAL A 140 -17.86 -2.25 15.65
N SER A 141 -17.88 -0.97 16.00
CA SER A 141 -17.66 -0.50 17.36
C SER A 141 -18.87 0.29 17.86
N ASP A 142 -19.27 0.05 19.11
CA ASP A 142 -20.19 0.91 19.82
C ASP A 142 -19.46 2.00 20.60
N GLY A 143 -18.18 2.28 20.34
CA GLY A 143 -17.42 3.30 21.07
C GLY A 143 -17.09 2.93 22.51
N SER A 144 -17.38 1.71 22.97
CA SER A 144 -16.90 1.23 24.27
C SER A 144 -15.53 0.55 24.16
N ALA A 145 -14.88 0.36 25.31
CA ALA A 145 -13.68 -0.46 25.41
C ALA A 145 -13.91 -1.92 25.01
N LEU A 146 -15.14 -2.41 25.08
CA LEU A 146 -15.49 -3.82 24.82
C LEU A 146 -15.56 -4.15 23.33
N THR A 147 -15.83 -3.14 22.49
CA THR A 147 -15.95 -3.29 21.04
C THR A 147 -14.81 -2.59 20.31
N TYR A 148 -13.76 -2.21 21.03
CA TYR A 148 -12.56 -1.65 20.41
C TYR A 148 -11.66 -2.78 19.95
N GLU A 149 -11.28 -2.73 18.68
CA GLU A 149 -10.31 -3.66 18.10
C GLU A 149 -9.27 -2.85 17.31
N SER A 150 -8.00 -3.22 17.47
CA SER A 150 -6.92 -2.69 16.63
C SER A 150 -6.89 -3.40 15.27
N THR A 151 -7.39 -4.63 15.22
CA THR A 151 -7.41 -5.48 14.02
C THR A 151 -8.70 -6.31 14.01
N ASP A 152 -9.42 -6.31 12.89
CA ASP A 152 -10.52 -7.23 12.58
C ASP A 152 -10.31 -7.77 11.16
N ARG A 153 -9.97 -9.06 11.05
CA ARG A 153 -9.59 -9.70 9.77
C ARG A 153 -8.47 -8.92 9.07
N ASP A 154 -8.71 -8.44 7.85
CA ASP A 154 -7.76 -7.70 7.04
C ASP A 154 -7.82 -6.18 7.30
N VAL A 155 -8.65 -5.73 8.24
CA VAL A 155 -8.74 -4.31 8.64
C VAL A 155 -7.89 -4.06 9.88
N ARG A 156 -7.03 -3.04 9.83
CA ARG A 156 -6.15 -2.62 10.94
C ARG A 156 -6.24 -1.12 11.21
N ILE A 157 -6.11 -0.75 12.47
CA ILE A 157 -5.88 0.63 12.89
C ILE A 157 -4.40 0.81 13.18
N ILE A 158 -3.81 1.85 12.59
CA ILE A 158 -2.39 2.13 12.67
C ILE A 158 -2.21 3.55 13.18
N HIS A 159 -1.36 3.70 14.19
CA HIS A 159 -0.77 4.97 14.58
C HIS A 159 0.61 5.09 13.93
N ASN A 160 0.78 6.11 13.08
CA ASN A 160 2.01 6.38 12.35
C ASN A 160 2.66 7.68 12.83
N ASP A 161 3.90 7.63 13.31
CA ASP A 161 4.66 8.81 13.78
C ASP A 161 5.58 9.44 12.71
N GLY A 162 5.36 9.09 11.43
CA GLY A 162 6.24 9.39 10.30
C GLY A 162 7.41 8.43 10.14
N THR A 163 7.68 7.54 11.09
CA THR A 163 8.78 6.56 11.04
C THR A 163 8.37 5.13 11.34
N THR A 164 7.41 4.93 12.23
CA THR A 164 6.96 3.63 12.71
C THR A 164 5.45 3.53 12.63
N ASN A 165 4.98 2.34 12.29
CA ASN A 165 3.57 1.96 12.39
C ASN A 165 3.39 1.17 13.69
N THR A 166 2.41 1.55 14.49
CA THR A 166 2.05 0.84 15.73
C THR A 166 0.55 0.58 15.76
N GLU A 167 0.12 -0.57 16.24
CA GLU A 167 -1.29 -0.84 16.49
C GLU A 167 -1.66 -0.34 17.90
N PRO A 168 -2.60 0.62 18.03
CA PRO A 168 -3.07 1.07 19.32
C PRO A 168 -3.94 0.01 20.02
N ASP A 169 -3.92 -0.01 21.35
CA ASP A 169 -4.97 -0.66 22.15
C ASP A 169 -5.98 0.39 22.61
N TYR A 170 -7.03 -0.03 23.31
CA TYR A 170 -8.03 0.94 23.79
C TYR A 170 -7.41 2.02 24.68
N ALA A 171 -6.39 1.71 25.50
CA ALA A 171 -5.76 2.71 26.36
C ALA A 171 -4.90 3.72 25.57
N SER A 172 -4.30 3.31 24.45
CA SER A 172 -3.47 4.15 23.58
C SER A 172 -4.19 4.73 22.36
N ARG A 173 -5.49 4.44 22.17
CA ARG A 173 -6.33 4.94 21.04
C ARG A 173 -6.26 6.46 20.81
N ALA A 174 -6.00 7.24 21.85
CA ALA A 174 -5.92 8.70 21.80
C ALA A 174 -4.48 9.24 21.65
N ALA A 175 -3.50 8.40 21.27
CA ALA A 175 -2.11 8.82 21.18
C ALA A 175 -1.90 9.96 20.16
N HIS A 176 -2.63 9.98 19.05
CA HIS A 176 -2.62 11.05 18.05
C HIS A 176 -3.02 12.43 18.62
N ILE A 177 -3.81 12.46 19.71
CA ILE A 177 -4.13 13.72 20.43
C ILE A 177 -2.97 14.16 21.32
N SER A 178 -2.28 13.20 21.93
CA SER A 178 -1.21 13.45 22.89
C SER A 178 0.11 13.81 22.21
N ASP A 179 0.28 13.35 20.97
CA ASP A 179 1.44 13.60 20.12
C ASP A 179 0.98 13.97 18.71
N ALA A 180 1.13 15.25 18.36
CA ALA A 180 0.73 15.78 17.06
C ALA A 180 1.60 15.31 15.88
N THR A 181 2.61 14.46 16.13
CA THR A 181 3.37 13.78 15.07
C THR A 181 2.76 12.43 14.69
N VAL A 182 1.76 11.96 15.45
CA VAL A 182 1.11 10.67 15.24
C VAL A 182 -0.21 10.86 14.51
N ASP A 183 -0.35 10.24 13.35
CA ASP A 183 -1.62 10.12 12.62
C ASP A 183 -2.29 8.78 12.95
N GLN A 184 -3.61 8.76 13.12
CA GLN A 184 -4.39 7.53 13.10
C GLN A 184 -4.90 7.22 11.70
N LEU A 185 -4.68 5.99 11.25
CA LEU A 185 -4.99 5.52 9.91
C LEU A 185 -5.78 4.21 10.02
N VAL A 186 -6.80 4.05 9.19
CA VAL A 186 -7.33 2.72 8.88
C VAL A 186 -6.56 2.15 7.70
N GLU A 187 -6.30 0.84 7.74
CA GLU A 187 -5.73 0.06 6.65
C GLU A 187 -6.66 -1.13 6.35
N PHE A 188 -7.11 -1.26 5.10
CA PHE A 188 -7.76 -2.47 4.58
C PHE A 188 -6.74 -3.23 3.73
N GLY A 189 -6.44 -4.46 4.11
CA GLY A 189 -5.71 -5.42 3.29
C GLY A 189 -6.64 -6.33 2.47
N GLY A 190 -6.04 -7.23 1.68
CA GLY A 190 -6.78 -8.26 0.94
C GLY A 190 -7.65 -7.73 -0.20
N GLY A 191 -7.45 -6.47 -0.63
CA GLY A 191 -8.23 -5.84 -1.68
C GLY A 191 -8.04 -6.52 -3.03
N LYS A 192 -9.11 -6.56 -3.82
CA LYS A 192 -9.12 -7.18 -5.15
C LYS A 192 -9.36 -6.12 -6.19
N ALA A 193 -8.35 -5.86 -7.01
CA ALA A 193 -8.45 -4.94 -8.13
C ALA A 193 -8.69 -5.68 -9.45
N ALA A 194 -9.52 -5.07 -10.28
CA ALA A 194 -9.66 -5.40 -11.69
C ALA A 194 -9.37 -4.14 -12.50
N ILE A 195 -8.33 -4.19 -13.34
CA ILE A 195 -7.94 -3.09 -14.23
C ILE A 195 -8.23 -3.53 -15.66
N ASN A 196 -9.10 -2.79 -16.34
CA ASN A 196 -9.48 -3.04 -17.72
C ASN A 196 -8.38 -2.57 -18.70
N PRO A 197 -8.33 -3.11 -19.92
CA PRO A 197 -7.35 -2.70 -20.94
C PRO A 197 -7.39 -1.20 -21.31
N ASP A 198 -8.52 -0.53 -21.05
CA ASP A 198 -8.68 0.90 -21.29
C ASP A 198 -8.20 1.79 -20.12
N GLY A 199 -7.72 1.19 -19.03
CA GLY A 199 -7.25 1.86 -17.82
C GLY A 199 -8.35 2.16 -16.80
N SER A 200 -9.62 1.89 -17.09
CA SER A 200 -10.65 1.90 -16.04
C SER A 200 -10.43 0.76 -15.05
N ALA A 201 -10.82 0.94 -13.80
CA ALA A 201 -10.55 -0.06 -12.76
C ALA A 201 -11.58 -0.05 -11.64
N THR A 202 -11.67 -1.19 -10.95
CA THR A 202 -12.36 -1.33 -9.67
C THR A 202 -11.42 -1.92 -8.64
N VAL A 203 -11.62 -1.59 -7.36
CA VAL A 203 -10.97 -2.27 -6.23
C VAL A 203 -11.99 -2.51 -5.12
N ASP A 204 -12.10 -3.76 -4.69
CA ASP A 204 -13.02 -4.20 -3.64
C ASP A 204 -12.24 -4.59 -2.38
N TRP A 205 -12.62 -4.04 -1.24
CA TRP A 205 -12.13 -4.49 0.07
C TRP A 205 -13.27 -5.07 0.91
N GLU A 206 -12.98 -6.14 1.65
CA GLU A 206 -13.91 -6.74 2.60
C GLU A 206 -13.56 -6.32 4.04
N GLY A 207 -14.58 -6.05 4.85
CA GLY A 207 -14.41 -5.74 6.27
C GLY A 207 -15.07 -4.42 6.67
N SER A 208 -14.84 -4.02 7.90
CA SER A 208 -15.44 -2.80 8.45
C SER A 208 -14.48 -2.07 9.38
N PHE A 209 -14.66 -0.76 9.49
CA PHE A 209 -14.04 0.04 10.53
C PHE A 209 -15.03 1.08 11.04
N SER A 210 -14.85 1.47 12.29
CA SER A 210 -15.69 2.45 12.96
C SER A 210 -14.93 3.73 13.30
N ILE A 211 -15.59 4.86 13.11
CA ILE A 211 -15.13 6.18 13.53
C ILE A 211 -15.95 6.55 14.76
N ASN A 212 -15.28 6.67 15.90
CA ASN A 212 -15.89 6.92 17.19
C ASN A 212 -15.76 8.40 17.55
N PHE A 213 -16.77 9.20 17.22
CA PHE A 213 -16.77 10.63 17.57
C PHE A 213 -17.04 10.84 19.06
N TYR A 214 -16.44 11.90 19.61
CA TYR A 214 -16.65 12.36 20.99
C TYR A 214 -16.36 11.30 22.05
N ASP A 215 -15.23 10.60 21.92
CA ASP A 215 -14.82 9.50 22.80
C ASP A 215 -15.86 8.36 22.87
N GLY A 216 -16.44 8.02 21.70
CA GLY A 216 -17.37 6.89 21.56
C GLY A 216 -18.85 7.21 21.78
N LEU A 217 -19.22 8.49 21.95
CA LEU A 217 -20.62 8.89 22.09
C LEU A 217 -21.39 8.71 20.78
N VAL A 218 -20.80 9.07 19.64
CA VAL A 218 -21.45 9.00 18.32
C VAL A 218 -20.63 8.15 17.37
N PRO A 219 -20.64 6.81 17.52
CA PRO A 219 -19.93 5.92 16.62
C PRO A 219 -20.72 5.68 15.32
N PHE A 220 -20.00 5.53 14.22
CA PHE A 220 -20.54 4.99 12.97
C PHE A 220 -19.50 4.12 12.29
N THR A 221 -19.93 3.26 11.37
CA THR A 221 -19.12 2.23 10.73
C THR A 221 -19.24 2.36 9.22
N ILE A 222 -18.10 2.24 8.54
CA ILE A 222 -17.99 2.07 7.09
C ILE A 222 -17.63 0.60 6.82
N THR A 223 -18.36 -0.05 5.93
CA THR A 223 -18.21 -1.47 5.61
C THR A 223 -18.04 -1.67 4.11
N ASN A 224 -17.19 -2.62 3.74
CA ASN A 224 -16.89 -3.05 2.37
C ASN A 224 -16.64 -1.88 1.39
N PRO A 225 -15.55 -1.11 1.58
CA PRO A 225 -15.22 -0.04 0.65
C PRO A 225 -15.06 -0.56 -0.78
N HIS A 226 -15.62 0.17 -1.74
CA HIS A 226 -15.50 -0.10 -3.17
C HIS A 226 -15.00 1.13 -3.92
N LEU A 227 -13.91 0.98 -4.66
CA LEU A 227 -13.33 2.03 -5.48
C LEU A 227 -13.63 1.77 -6.95
N GLU A 228 -14.17 2.76 -7.65
CA GLU A 228 -14.35 2.74 -9.11
C GLU A 228 -13.62 3.91 -9.74
N ILE A 229 -12.85 3.66 -10.80
CA ILE A 229 -12.10 4.66 -11.57
C ILE A 229 -12.43 4.49 -13.05
N SER A 230 -12.92 5.55 -13.67
CA SER A 230 -13.17 5.59 -15.11
C SER A 230 -11.88 5.79 -15.91
N VAL A 231 -11.95 5.53 -17.23
CA VAL A 231 -10.87 5.83 -18.19
C VAL A 231 -10.39 7.29 -18.18
N ALA A 232 -11.23 8.23 -17.73
CA ALA A 232 -10.87 9.65 -17.64
C ALA A 232 -10.14 9.99 -16.32
N GLY A 233 -9.92 9.02 -15.44
CA GLY A 233 -9.34 9.23 -14.11
C GLY A 233 -10.30 9.86 -13.11
N THR A 234 -11.59 9.99 -13.43
CA THR A 234 -12.64 10.34 -12.45
C THR A 234 -13.19 9.09 -11.80
N GLY A 235 -13.52 9.16 -10.51
CA GLY A 235 -13.97 7.99 -9.78
C GLY A 235 -14.68 8.31 -8.46
N VAL A 236 -15.08 7.24 -7.80
CA VAL A 236 -15.80 7.26 -6.52
C VAL A 236 -15.24 6.20 -5.57
N LEU A 237 -15.27 6.51 -4.27
CA LEU A 237 -15.13 5.53 -3.21
C LEU A 237 -16.50 5.41 -2.52
N THR A 238 -17.07 4.22 -2.53
CA THR A 238 -18.35 3.91 -1.87
C THR A 238 -18.16 2.92 -0.73
N GLY A 239 -19.20 2.75 0.08
CA GLY A 239 -19.26 1.74 1.13
C GLY A 239 -20.60 1.80 1.87
N ASP A 240 -20.87 0.77 2.66
CA ASP A 240 -22.10 0.68 3.46
C ASP A 240 -21.91 1.39 4.81
N LEU A 241 -22.87 2.23 5.19
CA LEU A 241 -22.84 3.00 6.43
C LEU A 241 -23.87 2.48 7.44
N THR A 242 -23.43 2.34 8.68
CA THR A 242 -24.31 2.12 9.84
C THR A 242 -23.85 2.99 11.00
N GLY A 243 -24.73 3.28 11.95
CA GLY A 243 -24.35 4.12 13.09
C GLY A 243 -25.47 4.33 14.07
N TYR A 244 -25.37 5.41 14.84
CA TYR A 244 -26.32 5.75 15.88
C TYR A 244 -26.81 7.18 15.72
N ALA A 245 -28.11 7.39 15.91
CA ALA A 245 -28.69 8.69 16.18
C ALA A 245 -28.40 9.08 17.64
N VAL A 246 -27.84 10.28 17.82
CA VAL A 246 -27.55 10.84 19.15
C VAL A 246 -28.11 12.25 19.24
N GLU A 247 -28.90 12.49 20.28
CA GLU A 247 -29.48 13.80 20.54
C GLU A 247 -28.52 14.65 21.38
N MET A 248 -28.20 15.87 20.93
CA MET A 248 -27.33 16.78 21.70
C MET A 248 -27.88 17.08 23.10
N SER A 249 -29.20 17.00 23.30
CA SER A 249 -29.83 17.21 24.60
C SER A 249 -29.67 16.03 25.57
N ASN A 250 -29.36 14.84 25.05
CA ASN A 250 -29.10 13.64 25.83
C ASN A 250 -27.99 12.77 25.19
N PRO A 251 -26.74 13.25 25.14
CA PRO A 251 -25.69 12.65 24.34
C PRO A 251 -25.20 11.29 24.86
N ASN A 252 -25.61 10.89 26.07
CA ASN A 252 -25.27 9.58 26.65
C ASN A 252 -26.26 8.49 26.24
N GLU A 253 -27.35 8.84 25.57
CA GLU A 253 -28.30 7.90 24.99
C GLU A 253 -28.17 7.93 23.48
N LYS A 254 -27.82 6.77 22.92
CA LYS A 254 -27.69 6.57 21.47
C LYS A 254 -28.64 5.50 21.00
N THR A 255 -29.27 5.74 19.86
CA THR A 255 -30.22 4.81 19.25
C THR A 255 -29.62 4.31 17.93
N PRO A 256 -29.45 2.99 17.73
CA PRO A 256 -28.99 2.47 16.45
C PRO A 256 -29.89 2.96 15.32
N LEU A 257 -29.28 3.41 14.21
CA LEU A 257 -30.01 3.64 12.98
C LEU A 257 -30.53 2.29 12.46
N THR A 258 -31.81 2.23 12.11
CA THR A 258 -32.45 1.01 11.61
C THR A 258 -32.33 0.86 10.11
N ASP A 259 -32.10 1.97 9.41
CA ASP A 259 -31.91 2.00 7.98
C ASP A 259 -30.45 1.65 7.69
N LEU A 260 -30.25 0.72 6.77
CA LEU A 260 -28.95 0.41 6.22
C LEU A 260 -28.71 1.37 5.05
N TYR A 261 -27.60 2.08 5.11
CA TYR A 261 -27.18 3.00 4.06
C TYR A 261 -26.22 2.26 3.14
N ASP A 262 -26.76 1.55 2.14
CA ASP A 262 -25.99 0.74 1.20
C ASP A 262 -25.34 1.60 0.09
N ASP A 263 -24.12 1.24 -0.30
CA ASP A 263 -23.40 1.83 -1.47
C ASP A 263 -23.36 3.38 -1.46
N VAL A 264 -23.09 3.96 -0.29
CA VAL A 264 -23.00 5.41 -0.15
C VAL A 264 -21.70 5.91 -0.75
N THR A 265 -21.78 6.91 -1.63
CA THR A 265 -20.59 7.65 -2.08
C THR A 265 -19.98 8.44 -0.93
N ILE A 266 -18.79 8.02 -0.50
CA ILE A 266 -18.01 8.62 0.59
C ILE A 266 -17.03 9.66 0.05
N ALA A 267 -16.45 9.41 -1.13
CA ALA A 267 -15.60 10.36 -1.83
C ALA A 267 -15.83 10.33 -3.34
N THR A 268 -15.67 11.49 -3.98
CA THR A 268 -15.48 11.63 -5.43
C THR A 268 -14.11 12.20 -5.70
N PHE A 269 -13.54 11.97 -6.88
CA PHE A 269 -12.24 12.49 -7.25
C PHE A 269 -12.04 12.50 -8.76
N GLY A 270 -11.01 13.22 -9.22
CA GLY A 270 -10.62 13.31 -10.63
C GLY A 270 -9.11 13.35 -10.83
N GLY A 271 -8.67 13.04 -12.05
CA GLY A 271 -7.26 13.10 -12.44
C GLY A 271 -6.39 12.01 -11.81
N VAL A 272 -6.99 10.87 -11.47
CA VAL A 272 -6.26 9.70 -10.96
C VAL A 272 -5.78 8.84 -12.12
N ASP A 273 -4.52 8.45 -12.07
CA ASP A 273 -3.92 7.42 -12.92
C ASP A 273 -3.43 6.30 -12.01
N LEU A 274 -3.83 5.06 -12.30
CA LEU A 274 -3.47 3.92 -11.47
C LEU A 274 -2.12 3.34 -11.90
N ASP A 275 -1.23 3.18 -10.92
CA ASP A 275 0.00 2.42 -11.10
C ASP A 275 -0.15 1.04 -10.43
N PRO A 276 -0.29 -0.06 -11.19
CA PRO A 276 -0.49 -1.41 -10.64
C PRO A 276 0.77 -2.00 -10.00
N GLU A 277 1.87 -1.25 -9.88
CA GLU A 277 3.08 -1.65 -9.17
C GLU A 277 3.47 -0.67 -8.05
N GLY A 278 2.68 0.39 -7.84
CA GLY A 278 3.04 1.54 -7.02
C GLY A 278 2.03 1.85 -5.91
N VAL A 279 2.20 3.04 -5.33
CA VAL A 279 1.24 3.64 -4.38
C VAL A 279 0.59 4.82 -5.06
N VAL A 280 -0.73 4.81 -5.14
CA VAL A 280 -1.54 5.87 -5.74
C VAL A 280 -2.19 6.68 -4.64
N THR A 281 -1.86 7.96 -4.53
CA THR A 281 -2.50 8.90 -3.61
C THR A 281 -3.66 9.60 -4.29
N ILE A 282 -4.87 9.44 -3.75
CA ILE A 282 -6.11 9.99 -4.29
C ILE A 282 -6.58 11.13 -3.40
N ASN A 283 -6.79 12.30 -4.01
CA ASN A 283 -7.33 13.49 -3.34
C ASN A 283 -8.83 13.57 -3.64
N SER A 284 -9.65 13.56 -2.60
CA SER A 284 -11.10 13.69 -2.75
C SER A 284 -11.51 15.12 -3.07
N ASP A 285 -12.53 15.27 -3.91
CA ASP A 285 -13.20 16.55 -4.14
C ASP A 285 -13.88 17.01 -2.85
N HIS A 286 -13.78 18.31 -2.57
CA HIS A 286 -14.40 18.92 -1.39
C HIS A 286 -14.64 20.41 -1.64
N ASP A 287 -13.58 21.10 -2.08
CA ASP A 287 -13.61 22.54 -2.28
C ASP A 287 -14.63 22.93 -3.35
N GLY A 288 -15.52 23.83 -2.98
CA GLY A 288 -16.57 24.31 -3.88
C GLY A 288 -17.77 23.39 -4.04
N VAL A 289 -17.81 22.24 -3.35
CA VAL A 289 -18.95 21.32 -3.39
C VAL A 289 -20.14 21.93 -2.64
N ILE A 290 -21.26 22.09 -3.35
CA ILE A 290 -22.53 22.58 -2.81
C ILE A 290 -23.41 21.37 -2.49
N VAL A 291 -24.09 21.42 -1.34
CA VAL A 291 -24.98 20.36 -0.87
C VAL A 291 -26.35 20.89 -0.47
N ASP A 292 -27.34 20.01 -0.53
CA ASP A 292 -28.69 20.27 -0.05
C ASP A 292 -28.74 20.01 1.46
N VAL A 293 -28.92 21.08 2.23
CA VAL A 293 -28.99 21.04 3.70
C VAL A 293 -30.44 21.24 4.15
N PRO A 294 -31.01 20.37 5.00
CA PRO A 294 -32.33 20.55 5.59
C PRO A 294 -32.47 21.89 6.33
N LEU A 295 -33.68 22.46 6.33
CA LEU A 295 -33.93 23.79 6.92
C LEU A 295 -33.66 23.87 8.43
N ASP A 296 -33.75 22.75 9.13
CA ASP A 296 -33.52 22.60 10.56
C ASP A 296 -32.08 22.24 10.93
N ALA A 297 -31.23 21.95 9.93
CA ALA A 297 -29.80 21.78 10.10
C ALA A 297 -29.06 23.13 10.03
N THR A 298 -27.79 23.12 10.43
CA THR A 298 -26.93 24.31 10.30
C THR A 298 -26.67 24.59 8.82
N PRO A 299 -26.94 25.80 8.28
CA PRO A 299 -26.74 26.06 6.86
C PRO A 299 -25.28 25.89 6.41
N GLN A 300 -25.07 25.40 5.19
CA GLN A 300 -23.73 25.43 4.57
C GLN A 300 -23.31 26.87 4.26
N VAL A 301 -22.09 27.22 4.62
CA VAL A 301 -21.41 28.44 4.18
C VAL A 301 -20.70 28.17 2.86
N THR A 302 -21.09 28.88 1.80
CA THR A 302 -20.55 28.73 0.44
C THR A 302 -19.63 29.88 0.02
N SER A 303 -18.97 30.50 1.01
CA SER A 303 -18.08 31.64 0.82
C SER A 303 -16.84 31.53 1.69
N GLY A 304 -15.70 32.02 1.22
CA GLY A 304 -14.41 31.93 1.92
C GLY A 304 -13.38 31.15 1.10
N ALA A 305 -12.19 30.94 1.66
CA ALA A 305 -11.22 29.99 1.10
C ALA A 305 -11.46 28.62 1.75
N GLY A 306 -11.39 27.53 0.98
CA GLY A 306 -11.57 26.16 1.50
C GLY A 306 -12.99 25.81 1.93
N TRP A 307 -14.02 26.56 1.49
CA TRP A 307 -15.41 26.14 1.70
C TRP A 307 -15.73 24.94 0.82
N GLY A 308 -16.58 24.04 1.30
CA GLY A 308 -16.83 22.78 0.62
C GLY A 308 -17.72 21.84 1.41
N ALA A 309 -17.84 20.63 0.90
CA ALA A 309 -18.59 19.55 1.52
C ALA A 309 -18.10 18.18 1.05
N TRP A 310 -18.32 17.18 1.90
CA TRP A 310 -18.31 15.77 1.51
C TRP A 310 -19.54 15.46 0.62
N PRO A 311 -19.56 14.31 -0.09
CA PRO A 311 -20.66 13.99 -0.99
C PRO A 311 -22.02 13.95 -0.30
N GLN A 312 -23.08 14.29 -1.04
CA GLN A 312 -24.44 14.41 -0.50
C GLN A 312 -24.92 13.15 0.24
N GLY A 313 -24.72 11.96 -0.33
CA GLY A 313 -25.17 10.71 0.32
C GLY A 313 -24.51 10.46 1.68
N PHE A 314 -23.25 10.86 1.84
CA PHE A 314 -22.55 10.80 3.11
C PHE A 314 -23.12 11.81 4.13
N LEU A 315 -23.53 12.99 3.66
CA LEU A 315 -24.23 13.97 4.50
C LEU A 315 -25.64 13.52 4.88
N ASP A 316 -26.35 12.87 3.97
CA ASP A 316 -27.70 12.34 4.21
C ASP A 316 -27.69 11.35 5.38
N PHE A 317 -26.73 10.42 5.38
CA PHE A 317 -26.45 9.56 6.53
C PHE A 317 -26.16 10.37 7.80
N HIS A 318 -25.34 11.41 7.69
CA HIS A 318 -24.94 12.19 8.86
C HIS A 318 -26.01 13.14 9.40
N PHE A 319 -27.05 13.48 8.62
CA PHE A 319 -28.24 14.15 9.16
C PHE A 319 -28.95 13.25 10.16
N ASP A 320 -29.03 11.94 9.91
CA ASP A 320 -29.63 10.98 10.85
C ASP A 320 -28.77 10.72 12.10
N THR A 321 -27.45 10.82 11.98
CA THR A 321 -26.54 10.69 13.14
C THR A 321 -26.39 11.97 13.97
N ASN A 322 -26.89 13.11 13.47
CA ASN A 322 -26.60 14.47 13.97
C ASN A 322 -25.11 14.87 13.91
N LEU A 323 -24.34 14.33 12.98
CA LEU A 323 -22.94 14.72 12.71
C LEU A 323 -22.76 15.51 11.40
N SER A 324 -23.83 15.86 10.68
CA SER A 324 -23.71 16.42 9.32
C SER A 324 -22.83 17.67 9.25
N SER A 325 -22.93 18.57 10.24
CA SER A 325 -22.15 19.81 10.28
C SER A 325 -20.65 19.60 10.48
N TYR A 326 -20.15 18.38 10.70
CA TYR A 326 -18.72 18.06 10.73
C TYR A 326 -18.14 17.76 9.34
N TRP A 327 -18.98 17.74 8.31
CA TRP A 327 -18.60 17.26 6.96
C TRP A 327 -18.90 18.28 5.85
N TYR A 328 -19.27 19.52 6.20
CA TYR A 328 -19.34 20.67 5.30
C TYR A 328 -18.98 21.96 6.02
N SER A 329 -18.64 23.01 5.27
CA SER A 329 -18.38 24.34 5.79
C SER A 329 -19.64 24.92 6.46
N SER A 330 -19.60 25.11 7.78
CA SER A 330 -20.79 25.44 8.59
C SER A 330 -20.57 26.69 9.47
N ASP A 331 -19.55 27.49 9.18
CA ASP A 331 -19.07 28.62 10.00
C ASP A 331 -18.52 28.19 11.38
N GLY A 332 -18.20 26.90 11.52
CA GLY A 332 -17.67 26.34 12.76
C GLY A 332 -16.17 26.58 12.89
N ALA A 333 -15.66 26.65 14.12
CA ALA A 333 -14.22 26.72 14.36
C ALA A 333 -13.44 25.48 13.84
N GLY A 334 -14.14 24.36 13.60
CA GLY A 334 -13.59 23.15 12.99
C GLY A 334 -13.57 23.16 11.47
N ASP A 335 -14.19 24.13 10.78
CA ASP A 335 -14.28 24.16 9.31
C ASP A 335 -12.94 23.89 8.58
N PRO A 336 -11.80 24.46 9.00
CA PRO A 336 -10.51 24.19 8.34
C PRO A 336 -10.04 22.73 8.39
N LYS A 337 -10.68 21.88 9.19
CA LYS A 337 -10.29 20.48 9.44
C LYS A 337 -11.21 19.46 8.78
N LYS A 338 -12.32 19.93 8.20
CA LYS A 338 -13.38 19.06 7.68
C LYS A 338 -13.05 18.50 6.31
N ALA A 339 -12.15 19.12 5.57
CA ALA A 339 -11.72 18.61 4.28
C ALA A 339 -11.19 17.18 4.43
N PRO A 340 -11.53 16.27 3.50
CA PRO A 340 -11.03 14.91 3.52
C PRO A 340 -9.51 14.90 3.37
N MET A 341 -8.86 14.06 4.16
CA MET A 341 -7.46 13.69 3.91
C MET A 341 -7.41 12.79 2.67
N SER A 342 -6.32 12.88 1.92
CA SER A 342 -6.05 11.95 0.82
C SER A 342 -5.99 10.50 1.33
N PHE A 343 -6.38 9.56 0.49
CA PHE A 343 -6.21 8.13 0.76
C PHE A 343 -5.26 7.49 -0.23
N ASN A 344 -4.61 6.40 0.18
CA ASN A 344 -3.67 5.67 -0.65
C ASN A 344 -4.24 4.32 -1.06
N VAL A 345 -4.02 3.95 -2.32
CA VAL A 345 -4.20 2.60 -2.85
C VAL A 345 -2.82 2.06 -3.19
N ASP A 346 -2.38 1.03 -2.48
CA ASP A 346 -1.03 0.49 -2.54
C ASP A 346 -1.02 -0.91 -3.18
N PHE A 347 -0.32 -1.02 -4.31
CA PHE A 347 -0.12 -2.25 -5.09
C PHE A 347 1.27 -2.86 -4.88
N THR A 348 2.16 -2.25 -4.08
CA THR A 348 3.59 -2.60 -4.05
C THR A 348 3.88 -4.04 -3.60
N ASN A 349 3.02 -4.62 -2.77
CA ASN A 349 3.10 -6.02 -2.33
C ASN A 349 1.93 -6.88 -2.82
N ALA A 350 1.13 -6.33 -3.74
CA ALA A 350 -0.03 -6.99 -4.31
C ALA A 350 0.40 -8.05 -5.34
N SER A 351 -0.43 -9.08 -5.57
CA SER A 351 -0.10 -10.20 -6.44
C SER A 351 -1.07 -10.28 -7.63
N ARG A 352 -0.58 -10.59 -8.84
CA ARG A 352 -1.46 -10.71 -10.00
C ARG A 352 -2.26 -12.02 -9.93
N SER A 353 -3.59 -11.90 -9.89
CA SER A 353 -4.48 -13.05 -9.83
C SER A 353 -4.35 -13.87 -11.11
N GLY A 354 -4.14 -15.18 -10.97
CA GLY A 354 -3.91 -16.10 -12.09
C GLY A 354 -2.45 -16.20 -12.54
N GLU A 355 -1.55 -15.36 -12.02
CA GLU A 355 -0.12 -15.66 -12.05
C GLU A 355 0.12 -16.79 -11.04
N GLN A 356 0.02 -18.04 -11.50
CA GLN A 356 0.39 -19.19 -10.67
C GLN A 356 1.81 -18.93 -10.18
N PRO A 357 2.11 -19.04 -8.86
CA PRO A 357 3.47 -18.87 -8.36
C PRO A 357 4.40 -19.69 -9.23
N ILE A 358 5.26 -19.02 -10.00
CA ILE A 358 6.07 -19.71 -10.99
C ILE A 358 7.02 -20.56 -10.17
N ALA A 359 6.75 -21.85 -9.96
CA ALA A 359 7.65 -22.68 -9.15
C ALA A 359 9.06 -22.57 -9.77
N PRO A 360 10.14 -22.45 -8.97
CA PRO A 360 11.49 -22.32 -9.52
C PRO A 360 11.77 -23.35 -10.60
N GLN A 361 12.25 -22.90 -11.76
CA GLN A 361 12.55 -23.76 -12.91
C GLN A 361 14.05 -23.74 -13.24
N ALA A 362 14.57 -24.86 -13.75
CA ALA A 362 15.96 -24.91 -14.20
C ALA A 362 16.24 -23.92 -15.36
N SER A 363 15.21 -23.54 -16.11
CA SER A 363 15.28 -22.51 -17.16
C SER A 363 15.52 -21.09 -16.63
N ASP A 364 15.34 -20.85 -15.33
CA ASP A 364 15.61 -19.55 -14.72
C ASP A 364 17.11 -19.28 -14.68
N LEU A 365 17.94 -20.33 -14.72
CA LEU A 365 19.39 -20.26 -14.61
C LEU A 365 20.04 -19.91 -15.95
N ASN A 366 20.77 -18.81 -15.98
CA ASN A 366 21.53 -18.39 -17.15
C ASN A 366 22.88 -17.78 -16.75
N ALA A 367 23.75 -17.54 -17.73
CA ALA A 367 25.08 -16.99 -17.46
C ALA A 367 25.06 -15.58 -16.87
N GLY A 368 23.99 -14.80 -17.11
CA GLY A 368 23.83 -13.44 -16.60
C GLY A 368 23.47 -13.37 -15.12
N ASN A 369 22.81 -14.40 -14.57
CA ASN A 369 22.37 -14.45 -13.17
C ASN A 369 23.09 -15.51 -12.33
N GLN A 370 24.25 -16.01 -12.80
CA GLN A 370 25.05 -16.96 -12.03
C GLN A 370 25.55 -16.38 -10.70
N GLY A 371 25.77 -15.07 -10.63
CA GLY A 371 26.20 -14.40 -9.42
C GLY A 371 27.59 -14.84 -8.96
N SER A 372 27.87 -14.71 -7.66
CA SER A 372 29.16 -15.08 -7.04
C SER A 372 28.98 -16.02 -5.84
N LEU A 373 27.99 -16.91 -5.92
CA LEU A 373 27.78 -17.91 -4.88
C LEU A 373 29.01 -18.80 -4.69
N VAL A 374 29.33 -19.07 -3.44
CA VAL A 374 30.38 -20.00 -3.05
C VAL A 374 29.71 -21.30 -2.62
N VAL A 375 29.74 -22.28 -3.51
CA VAL A 375 29.20 -23.64 -3.29
C VAL A 375 30.33 -24.64 -3.54
N PRO A 376 30.47 -25.70 -2.72
CA PRO A 376 31.39 -26.80 -3.04
C PRO A 376 31.09 -27.38 -4.42
N SER A 377 32.12 -27.71 -5.20
CA SER A 377 31.93 -28.33 -6.52
C SER A 377 31.43 -29.78 -6.41
N GLU A 378 31.67 -30.43 -5.27
CA GLU A 378 31.33 -31.82 -4.99
C GLU A 378 30.79 -31.99 -3.57
N ALA A 379 29.80 -32.87 -3.38
CA ALA A 379 29.28 -33.27 -2.07
C ALA A 379 28.71 -34.70 -2.10
N GLU A 380 28.57 -35.36 -0.95
CA GLU A 380 27.89 -36.65 -0.84
C GLU A 380 26.39 -36.48 -0.53
N ALA A 381 25.58 -37.44 -0.97
CA ALA A 381 24.17 -37.47 -0.58
C ALA A 381 24.03 -37.60 0.94
N GLY A 382 23.26 -36.72 1.57
CA GLY A 382 23.14 -36.63 3.04
C GLY A 382 24.23 -35.79 3.72
N GLN A 383 25.20 -35.26 2.97
CA GLN A 383 26.22 -34.37 3.50
C GLN A 383 25.65 -32.97 3.76
N GLU A 384 26.09 -32.35 4.85
CA GLU A 384 25.86 -30.94 5.11
C GLU A 384 26.86 -30.08 4.32
N ILE A 385 26.37 -29.07 3.61
CA ILE A 385 27.19 -28.10 2.87
C ILE A 385 26.80 -26.67 3.22
N THR A 386 27.79 -25.78 3.15
CA THR A 386 27.61 -24.34 3.36
C THR A 386 27.62 -23.61 2.03
N ILE A 387 26.66 -22.70 1.86
CA ILE A 387 26.53 -21.80 0.71
C ILE A 387 26.90 -20.40 1.19
N GLY A 388 27.85 -19.75 0.51
CA GLY A 388 28.30 -18.40 0.86
C GLY A 388 28.11 -17.39 -0.27
N GLY A 389 28.39 -16.12 0.03
CA GLY A 389 28.22 -15.01 -0.92
C GLY A 389 26.81 -14.44 -0.94
N LEU A 390 26.07 -14.60 0.15
CA LEU A 390 24.69 -14.14 0.30
C LEU A 390 24.60 -12.84 1.12
N PRO A 391 23.57 -12.00 0.92
CA PRO A 391 23.33 -10.82 1.74
C PRO A 391 22.99 -11.22 3.19
N ALA A 392 23.76 -10.73 4.17
CA ALA A 392 23.60 -11.10 5.57
C ALA A 392 22.29 -10.57 6.17
N GLY A 393 21.57 -11.41 6.92
CA GLY A 393 20.31 -11.07 7.59
C GLY A 393 19.06 -11.16 6.72
N GLU A 394 19.20 -11.42 5.42
CA GLU A 394 18.06 -11.63 4.51
C GLU A 394 17.54 -13.07 4.58
N ASP A 395 16.25 -13.24 4.32
CA ASP A 395 15.67 -14.58 4.10
C ASP A 395 15.83 -15.00 2.63
N VAL A 396 16.13 -16.27 2.42
CA VAL A 396 16.36 -16.85 1.09
C VAL A 396 15.69 -18.21 0.91
N ASP A 397 15.35 -18.53 -0.33
CA ASP A 397 14.83 -19.83 -0.73
C ASP A 397 15.89 -20.56 -1.59
N VAL A 398 16.41 -21.69 -1.10
CA VAL A 398 17.42 -22.50 -1.80
C VAL A 398 16.74 -23.61 -2.59
N VAL A 399 17.20 -23.84 -3.83
CA VAL A 399 16.60 -24.83 -4.73
C VAL A 399 17.67 -25.64 -5.46
N LEU A 400 17.44 -26.95 -5.59
CA LEU A 400 18.26 -27.87 -6.36
C LEU A 400 17.55 -28.30 -7.66
N PHE A 401 18.29 -28.35 -8.77
CA PHE A 401 17.89 -28.79 -10.12
C PHE A 401 18.80 -29.92 -10.63
N PRO A 402 18.43 -30.70 -11.68
CA PRO A 402 17.33 -30.50 -12.64
C PRO A 402 15.95 -30.93 -12.15
N THR A 403 15.89 -31.88 -11.21
CA THR A 403 14.64 -32.17 -10.51
C THR A 403 14.50 -31.16 -9.39
N THR A 404 13.48 -30.29 -9.45
CA THR A 404 13.25 -29.26 -8.44
C THR A 404 13.13 -29.87 -7.04
N PHE A 405 13.95 -29.38 -6.11
CA PHE A 405 13.83 -29.64 -4.68
C PHE A 405 14.11 -28.34 -3.95
N SER A 406 13.07 -27.79 -3.33
CA SER A 406 13.18 -26.60 -2.49
C SER A 406 13.51 -27.02 -1.07
N PHE A 407 14.45 -26.32 -0.46
CA PHE A 407 14.70 -26.42 0.97
C PHE A 407 13.74 -25.52 1.75
N ASP A 408 13.61 -25.76 3.05
CA ASP A 408 12.90 -24.82 3.93
C ASP A 408 13.59 -23.45 3.87
N ARG A 409 12.79 -22.38 3.99
CA ARG A 409 13.31 -21.00 4.02
C ARG A 409 14.35 -20.83 5.11
N MET A 410 15.40 -20.08 4.80
CA MET A 410 16.53 -19.86 5.70
C MET A 410 16.87 -18.39 5.79
N THR A 411 17.21 -17.94 7.01
CA THR A 411 17.82 -16.63 7.22
C THR A 411 19.33 -16.73 7.05
N VAL A 412 19.91 -15.86 6.24
CA VAL A 412 21.35 -15.79 6.01
C VAL A 412 22.07 -15.30 7.27
N GLY A 413 23.07 -16.05 7.70
CA GLY A 413 23.90 -15.70 8.86
C GLY A 413 24.63 -14.35 8.68
N ALA A 414 25.08 -13.77 9.80
CA ALA A 414 25.85 -12.52 9.78
C ALA A 414 27.16 -12.62 8.98
N ASP A 415 27.65 -13.83 8.71
CA ASP A 415 28.80 -14.14 7.88
C ASP A 415 28.47 -14.30 6.39
N GLY A 416 27.21 -14.08 6.00
CA GLY A 416 26.75 -14.19 4.61
C GLY A 416 26.59 -15.63 4.13
N THR A 417 26.31 -16.57 5.04
CA THR A 417 26.19 -18.00 4.73
C THR A 417 24.88 -18.63 5.18
N VAL A 418 24.49 -19.71 4.49
CA VAL A 418 23.44 -20.66 4.92
C VAL A 418 23.96 -22.08 4.79
N THR A 419 23.38 -23.00 5.56
CA THR A 419 23.79 -24.40 5.58
C THR A 419 22.62 -25.31 5.22
N ILE A 420 22.84 -26.24 4.29
CA ILE A 420 21.84 -27.19 3.83
C ILE A 420 22.34 -28.62 3.97
N THR A 421 21.43 -29.58 4.15
CA THR A 421 21.75 -31.02 4.06
C THR A 421 21.34 -31.55 2.70
N ILE A 422 22.29 -32.07 1.91
CA ILE A 422 22.02 -32.62 0.59
C ILE A 422 21.02 -33.79 0.69
N PRO A 423 19.96 -33.83 -0.13
CA PRO A 423 18.98 -34.92 -0.07
C PRO A 423 19.60 -36.29 -0.34
N SER A 424 19.29 -37.28 0.50
CA SER A 424 19.89 -38.62 0.47
C SER A 424 19.61 -39.46 -0.79
N ARG A 425 18.69 -39.02 -1.66
CA ARG A 425 18.33 -39.67 -2.93
C ARG A 425 18.75 -38.88 -4.18
N ARG A 426 19.70 -37.96 -4.04
CA ARG A 426 20.27 -37.17 -5.14
C ARG A 426 21.64 -37.72 -5.54
N GLY A 427 21.95 -37.63 -6.83
CA GLY A 427 23.24 -38.01 -7.39
C GLY A 427 23.45 -37.34 -8.74
N GLY A 428 24.69 -37.26 -9.20
CA GLY A 428 25.06 -36.67 -10.49
C GLY A 428 25.23 -35.16 -10.45
N GLU A 429 25.25 -34.55 -11.64
CA GLU A 429 25.40 -33.09 -11.78
C GLU A 429 24.07 -32.38 -11.48
N ASN A 430 24.11 -31.44 -10.55
CA ASN A 430 22.97 -30.65 -10.11
C ASN A 430 23.32 -29.16 -10.22
N GLN A 431 22.30 -28.32 -10.32
CA GLN A 431 22.46 -26.88 -10.19
C GLN A 431 21.78 -26.44 -8.89
N LEU A 432 22.53 -25.74 -8.04
CA LEU A 432 22.05 -25.17 -6.81
C LEU A 432 21.85 -23.68 -7.02
N ALA A 433 20.63 -23.20 -6.85
CA ALA A 433 20.26 -21.80 -7.01
C ALA A 433 19.70 -21.24 -5.70
N VAL A 434 19.88 -19.93 -5.50
CA VAL A 434 19.32 -19.21 -4.35
C VAL A 434 18.47 -18.05 -4.87
N TYR A 435 17.23 -17.99 -4.41
CA TYR A 435 16.25 -16.95 -4.73
C TYR A 435 16.06 -16.01 -3.54
N GLU A 436 15.63 -14.78 -3.83
CA GLU A 436 15.00 -13.92 -2.82
C GLU A 436 13.80 -14.65 -2.20
N ALA A 437 13.62 -14.53 -0.88
CA ALA A 437 12.54 -15.22 -0.18
C ALA A 437 11.16 -14.92 -0.79
N GLY A 438 10.44 -15.98 -1.14
CA GLY A 438 9.07 -15.93 -1.66
C GLY A 438 8.99 -15.56 -3.12
N LYS A 439 10.13 -15.31 -3.79
CA LYS A 439 10.19 -14.91 -5.19
C LYS A 439 10.75 -16.01 -6.07
N THR A 440 10.40 -15.96 -7.34
CA THR A 440 10.80 -16.97 -8.34
C THR A 440 11.11 -16.31 -9.69
N GLY A 441 11.60 -17.08 -10.66
CA GLY A 441 11.98 -16.56 -11.98
C GLY A 441 13.39 -15.95 -12.03
N SER A 442 13.91 -15.77 -13.25
CA SER A 442 15.32 -15.45 -13.49
C SER A 442 15.82 -14.14 -12.90
N ALA A 443 14.91 -13.18 -12.67
CA ALA A 443 15.23 -11.85 -12.13
C ALA A 443 15.49 -11.88 -10.61
N ASN A 444 14.94 -12.87 -9.91
CA ASN A 444 14.98 -12.95 -8.45
C ASN A 444 16.05 -13.94 -7.94
N ILE A 445 16.98 -14.35 -8.82
CA ILE A 445 18.09 -15.23 -8.49
C ILE A 445 19.25 -14.38 -7.92
N LEU A 446 19.61 -14.67 -6.67
CA LEU A 446 20.79 -14.10 -6.00
C LEU A 446 22.09 -14.73 -6.53
N GLY A 447 22.01 -15.98 -7.00
CA GLY A 447 23.03 -16.64 -7.79
C GLY A 447 22.76 -18.13 -7.94
N TRP A 448 23.59 -18.82 -8.72
CA TRP A 448 23.55 -20.28 -8.84
C TRP A 448 24.94 -20.87 -9.13
N SER A 449 25.16 -22.13 -8.75
CA SER A 449 26.39 -22.86 -9.03
C SER A 449 26.10 -24.32 -9.36
N THR A 450 27.01 -24.97 -10.08
CA THR A 450 26.95 -26.42 -10.28
C THR A 450 27.49 -27.14 -9.04
N LEU A 451 26.87 -28.28 -8.73
CA LEU A 451 27.23 -29.16 -7.63
C LEU A 451 27.13 -30.61 -8.12
N THR A 452 28.24 -31.36 -8.04
CA THR A 452 28.23 -32.79 -8.32
C THR A 452 27.97 -33.58 -7.04
N ILE A 453 26.88 -34.33 -6.99
CA ILE A 453 26.51 -35.13 -5.82
C ILE A 453 26.95 -36.59 -6.03
N ALA A 454 27.82 -37.09 -5.17
CA ALA A 454 28.23 -38.49 -5.14
C ALA A 454 27.12 -39.36 -4.52
N GLY A 455 26.50 -40.22 -5.34
CA GLY A 455 25.42 -41.13 -4.95
C GLY A 455 24.86 -41.91 -6.14
N GLU A 456 24.25 -43.08 -5.91
CA GLU A 456 23.67 -43.92 -6.97
C GLU A 456 22.59 -43.18 -7.76
N ILE A 457 22.76 -43.09 -9.08
CA ILE A 457 21.67 -42.77 -10.01
C ILE A 457 20.62 -43.88 -9.84
N PRO A 458 19.33 -43.58 -9.60
CA PRO A 458 18.29 -44.59 -9.70
C PRO A 458 18.30 -45.14 -11.12
N VAL A 459 18.80 -46.36 -11.29
CA VAL A 459 18.66 -47.09 -12.55
C VAL A 459 17.16 -47.34 -12.72
N VAL A 460 16.55 -46.69 -13.71
CA VAL A 460 15.24 -47.11 -14.21
C VAL A 460 15.40 -48.58 -14.63
N PRO A 461 14.64 -49.54 -14.06
CA PRO A 461 14.78 -50.93 -14.46
C PRO A 461 14.50 -51.03 -15.96
N GLU A 462 15.46 -51.55 -16.74
CA GLU A 462 15.15 -51.99 -18.10
C GLU A 462 14.08 -53.09 -17.98
N ASP A 463 12.90 -52.82 -18.54
CA ASP A 463 11.84 -53.79 -18.71
C ASP A 463 12.42 -55.02 -19.46
N PRO A 464 12.22 -56.27 -19.00
CA PRO A 464 12.81 -57.44 -19.64
C PRO A 464 12.32 -57.51 -21.08
N LYS A 465 13.25 -57.34 -22.03
CA LYS A 465 13.07 -57.44 -23.49
C LYS A 465 11.84 -58.23 -23.92
N THR A 466 10.75 -57.53 -24.21
CA THR A 466 9.68 -58.06 -25.05
C THR A 466 10.18 -58.04 -26.51
N PRO A 467 10.07 -59.15 -27.28
CA PRO A 467 10.60 -59.19 -28.63
C PRO A 467 9.94 -58.12 -29.51
N VAL A 468 10.76 -57.45 -30.31
CA VAL A 468 10.35 -56.47 -31.32
C VAL A 468 9.30 -57.07 -32.25
N ALA A 469 8.07 -56.54 -32.19
CA ALA A 469 7.09 -56.67 -33.25
C ALA A 469 7.10 -55.39 -34.09
N THR A 470 7.62 -55.50 -35.30
CA THR A 470 7.53 -54.51 -36.37
C THR A 470 6.07 -54.18 -36.68
N GLY A 471 5.66 -52.91 -36.55
CA GLY A 471 4.35 -52.46 -37.00
C GLY A 471 4.00 -51.06 -36.51
N SER A 472 4.07 -50.09 -37.41
CA SER A 472 3.58 -48.72 -37.25
C SER A 472 2.11 -48.65 -36.80
N THR A 473 1.77 -47.71 -35.92
CA THR A 473 0.75 -46.64 -36.14
C THR A 473 0.59 -45.79 -34.88
N LEU A 474 0.45 -44.47 -35.08
CA LEU A 474 -0.01 -43.50 -34.08
C LEU A 474 -1.29 -44.02 -33.42
N GLY A 475 -1.21 -44.50 -32.18
CA GLY A 475 -2.38 -45.03 -31.47
C GLY A 475 -2.11 -45.51 -30.05
N SER A 476 -0.85 -45.83 -29.69
CA SER A 476 -0.52 -46.40 -28.37
C SER A 476 -0.12 -45.37 -27.31
N VAL A 477 0.12 -44.10 -27.68
CA VAL A 477 0.48 -43.04 -26.70
C VAL A 477 -0.76 -42.49 -25.99
N LEU A 478 -1.93 -42.47 -26.65
CA LEU A 478 -3.19 -42.01 -26.04
C LEU A 478 -3.78 -43.00 -25.02
N ASP A 479 -3.60 -44.31 -25.23
CA ASP A 479 -4.21 -45.34 -24.37
C ASP A 479 -3.47 -45.52 -23.03
N SER A 480 -2.18 -45.16 -22.97
CA SER A 480 -1.40 -45.13 -21.73
C SER A 480 -1.70 -43.89 -20.88
N PHE A 481 -2.02 -42.76 -21.52
CA PHE A 481 -2.45 -41.54 -20.81
C PHE A 481 -3.83 -41.72 -20.16
N PHE A 482 -4.79 -42.38 -20.82
CA PHE A 482 -6.13 -42.63 -20.26
C PHE A 482 -6.16 -43.62 -19.09
N LYS A 483 -5.26 -44.61 -19.06
CA LYS A 483 -5.19 -45.62 -17.98
C LYS A 483 -4.53 -45.11 -16.70
N VAL A 484 -3.68 -44.08 -16.78
CA VAL A 484 -3.09 -43.43 -15.61
C VAL A 484 -4.06 -42.39 -15.03
N PHE A 485 -4.78 -41.66 -15.88
CA PHE A 485 -5.75 -40.66 -15.44
C PHE A 485 -6.98 -41.26 -14.71
N SER A 486 -7.46 -42.45 -15.12
CA SER A 486 -8.62 -43.10 -14.47
C SER A 486 -8.32 -43.71 -13.10
N ARG A 487 -7.06 -43.79 -12.68
CA ARG A 487 -6.64 -44.32 -11.38
C ARG A 487 -6.55 -43.26 -10.26
N ILE A 488 -6.51 -41.97 -10.60
CA ILE A 488 -6.30 -40.88 -9.61
C ILE A 488 -7.61 -40.18 -9.25
N PHE A 489 -8.58 -40.10 -10.17
CA PHE A 489 -9.89 -39.46 -9.91
C PHE A 489 -11.04 -40.43 -10.15
N GLY A 490 -11.26 -41.32 -9.18
CA GLY A 490 -12.48 -42.09 -9.08
C GLY A 490 -13.65 -41.21 -8.64
N GLY A 491 -14.40 -40.70 -9.62
CA GLY A 491 -15.79 -40.28 -9.43
C GLY A 491 -16.07 -38.78 -9.45
N LEU A 492 -16.21 -38.21 -10.65
CA LEU A 492 -17.38 -37.39 -11.06
C LEU A 492 -17.30 -37.05 -12.57
N SER A 493 -17.14 -38.06 -13.41
CA SER A 493 -17.18 -37.92 -14.88
C SER A 493 -18.63 -37.96 -15.37
N ALA A 494 -19.36 -36.86 -15.24
CA ALA A 494 -20.66 -36.69 -15.90
C ALA A 494 -20.91 -35.28 -16.47
N LEU A 495 -20.04 -34.29 -16.22
CA LEU A 495 -20.23 -32.91 -16.71
C LEU A 495 -19.19 -32.43 -17.74
N PHE A 496 -18.13 -33.20 -17.99
CA PHE A 496 -17.05 -32.81 -18.92
C PHE A 496 -17.31 -33.17 -20.40
N ALA A 497 -18.32 -34.00 -20.69
CA ALA A 497 -18.59 -34.46 -22.05
C ALA A 497 -19.35 -33.45 -22.93
N GLN A 498 -19.76 -32.30 -22.39
CA GLN A 498 -20.62 -31.34 -23.10
C GLN A 498 -19.89 -30.12 -23.67
N TRP A 499 -18.60 -29.93 -23.37
CA TRP A 499 -17.86 -28.72 -23.78
C TRP A 499 -16.91 -28.91 -24.98
N PHE A 500 -16.42 -30.13 -25.25
CA PHE A 500 -15.45 -30.38 -26.34
C PHE A 500 -16.03 -31.01 -27.61
N GLY A 501 -17.35 -31.11 -27.74
CA GLY A 501 -18.00 -31.70 -28.92
C GLY A 501 -18.01 -30.85 -30.20
N GLY A 502 -17.39 -29.66 -30.20
CA GLY A 502 -17.54 -28.67 -31.28
C GLY A 502 -16.38 -28.53 -32.28
N LEU A 503 -15.18 -29.01 -31.97
CA LEU A 503 -14.02 -28.86 -32.86
C LEU A 503 -13.61 -30.22 -33.41
N LEU A 504 -14.33 -30.72 -34.41
CA LEU A 504 -13.88 -31.67 -35.44
C LEU A 504 -15.05 -31.99 -36.41
N SER A 505 -15.66 -30.97 -37.03
CA SER A 505 -16.38 -31.14 -38.31
C SER A 505 -16.71 -29.80 -39.00
N SER A 506 -15.72 -29.15 -39.61
CA SER A 506 -15.77 -28.43 -40.91
C SER A 506 -14.51 -27.63 -41.12
#